data_AF-A0A1Z9IWL4-F1
#
_entry.id   AF-A0A1Z9IWL4-F1
#
_cell.length_a   1.000
_cell.length_b   1.000
_cell.length_c   1.000
_cell.angle_alpha   90.00
_cell.angle_beta   90.00
_cell.angle_gamma   90.00
#
_symmetry.space_group_name_H-M   'P 1'
#
loop_
_entity.id
_entity.type
_entity.pdbx_description
1 polymer ?
#
loop_
_entity_poly.entity_id
_entity_poly.type
_entity_poly.pdbx_seq_one_letter_code
_entity_poly.pdbx_strand_id
1 'polypeptide(L)'
;MDIPNRRPCITTRTDNFHFSVGFDSHTGMAVEFFITGRGKVGQQLDTALYKLSVKASKIMQGEPDNDLPGLLQGNGEDALAGVAGGQN
;
A
#
# COMPACT_ATOMS: atom_id res chain seq x y z
N MET A 1 0.57 12.22 -21.65
CA MET A 1 0.52 11.91 -20.21
C MET A 1 -0.46 10.76 -20.06
N ASP A 2 0.04 9.52 -20.07
CA ASP A 2 -0.78 8.34 -19.77
C ASP A 2 -1.06 8.32 -18.27
N ILE A 3 -2.19 8.87 -17.86
CA ILE A 3 -2.68 8.71 -16.50
C ILE A 3 -3.15 7.25 -16.40
N PRO A 4 -2.52 6.40 -15.57
CA PRO A 4 -2.99 5.04 -15.40
C PRO A 4 -4.46 5.07 -14.94
N ASN A 5 -5.31 4.28 -15.59
CA ASN A 5 -6.75 4.18 -15.28
C ASN A 5 -7.05 3.81 -13.81
N ARG A 6 -6.02 3.41 -13.03
CA ARG A 6 -6.08 3.12 -11.59
C ARG A 6 -4.80 3.61 -10.91
N ARG A 7 -4.94 4.29 -9.77
CA ARG A 7 -3.83 4.62 -8.87
C ARG A 7 -3.29 3.36 -8.21
N PRO A 8 -1.96 3.22 -8.01
CA PRO A 8 -1.40 2.16 -7.18
C PRO A 8 -2.02 2.16 -5.78
N CYS A 9 -2.38 0.99 -5.26
CA CYS A 9 -2.98 0.88 -3.94
C CYS A 9 -2.45 -0.32 -3.16
N ILE A 10 -2.33 -0.15 -1.85
CA ILE A 10 -2.05 -1.22 -0.90
C ILE A 10 -3.34 -1.50 -0.14
N THR A 11 -3.84 -2.73 -0.24
CA THR A 11 -5.00 -3.20 0.52
C THR A 11 -4.54 -4.09 1.66
N THR A 12 -5.00 -3.81 2.87
CA THR A 12 -4.72 -4.62 4.05
C THR A 12 -5.95 -4.72 4.94
N ARG A 13 -5.83 -5.50 6.01
CA ARG A 13 -6.89 -5.66 7.01
C ARG A 13 -6.33 -5.71 8.41
N THR A 14 -7.13 -5.22 9.34
CA THR A 14 -7.09 -5.58 10.76
C THR A 14 -8.18 -6.61 11.05
N ASP A 15 -8.29 -7.05 12.30
CA ASP A 15 -9.35 -7.97 12.74
C ASP A 15 -10.76 -7.48 12.38
N ASN A 16 -10.97 -6.15 12.41
CA ASN A 16 -12.28 -5.53 12.30
C ASN A 16 -12.42 -4.55 11.13
N PHE A 17 -11.35 -4.21 10.41
CA PHE A 17 -11.43 -3.25 9.31
C PHE A 17 -10.62 -3.71 8.12
N HIS A 18 -11.22 -3.63 6.94
CA HIS A 18 -10.52 -3.77 5.67
C HIS A 18 -10.35 -2.38 5.11
N PHE A 19 -9.14 -2.05 4.67
CA PHE A 19 -8.85 -0.72 4.17
C PHE A 19 -7.77 -0.74 3.09
N SER A 20 -7.76 0.33 2.30
CA SER A 20 -6.78 0.53 1.25
C SER A 20 -6.17 1.92 1.35
N VAL A 21 -4.85 2.00 1.15
CA VAL A 21 -4.11 3.25 0.98
C VAL A 21 -3.78 3.39 -0.51
N GLY A 22 -4.23 4.48 -1.11
CA GLY A 22 -3.93 4.84 -2.49
C GLY A 22 -2.70 5.75 -2.55
N PHE A 23 -1.86 5.53 -3.55
CA PHE A 23 -0.62 6.27 -3.78
C PHE A 23 -0.67 6.99 -5.11
N ASP A 24 -0.03 8.15 -5.17
CA ASP A 24 0.23 8.82 -6.43
C ASP A 24 1.31 8.07 -7.21
N SER A 25 1.05 7.77 -8.49
CA SER A 25 1.96 6.97 -9.32
C SER A 25 3.27 7.66 -9.67
N HIS A 26 3.34 8.99 -9.54
CA HIS A 26 4.52 9.77 -9.92
C HIS A 26 5.43 10.06 -8.72
N THR A 27 4.83 10.32 -7.56
CA THR A 27 5.54 10.73 -6.34
C THR A 27 5.67 9.61 -5.32
N GLY A 28 4.87 8.54 -5.44
CA GLY A 28 4.81 7.47 -4.43
C GLY A 28 4.20 7.91 -3.10
N MET A 29 3.67 9.14 -3.01
CA MET A 29 3.08 9.66 -1.79
C MET A 29 1.67 9.09 -1.59
N ALA A 30 1.32 8.79 -0.34
CA ALA A 30 -0.04 8.40 0.00
C ALA A 30 -0.99 9.59 -0.20
N VAL A 31 -2.05 9.38 -0.98
CA VAL A 31 -3.03 10.42 -1.34
C VAL A 31 -4.44 10.10 -0.87
N GLU A 32 -4.74 8.82 -0.61
CA GLU A 32 -6.10 8.38 -0.29
C GLU A 32 -6.11 7.25 0.74
N PHE A 33 -7.12 7.26 1.60
CA PHE A 33 -7.40 6.21 2.58
C PHE A 33 -8.88 5.85 2.53
N PHE A 34 -9.19 4.58 2.29
CA PHE A 34 -10.57 4.09 2.22
C PHE A 34 -10.78 2.87 3.11
N ILE A 35 -11.86 2.89 3.90
CA ILE A 35 -12.36 1.70 4.60
C ILE A 35 -13.32 0.98 3.66
N THR A 36 -12.96 -0.22 3.23
CA THR A 36 -13.73 -1.04 2.31
C THR A 36 -14.59 -2.09 3.02
N GLY A 37 -14.32 -2.34 4.31
CA GLY A 37 -15.10 -3.26 5.13
C GLY A 37 -14.93 -2.99 6.62
N ARG A 38 -15.97 -3.32 7.40
CA ARG A 38 -15.96 -3.21 8.87
C ARG A 38 -16.54 -4.46 9.52
N GLY A 39 -16.11 -4.72 10.75
CA GLY A 39 -16.54 -5.82 11.59
C GLY A 39 -17.96 -5.65 12.13
N LYS A 40 -18.36 -6.59 12.99
CA LYS A 40 -19.72 -6.63 13.55
C LYS A 40 -19.96 -5.49 14.54
N VAL A 41 -21.22 -5.07 14.64
CA VAL A 41 -21.66 -4.10 15.65
C VAL A 41 -21.46 -4.68 17.05
N GLY A 42 -21.03 -3.86 18.00
CA GLY A 42 -20.78 -4.25 19.40
C GLY A 42 -19.33 -4.65 19.73
N GLN A 43 -18.41 -4.58 18.76
CA GLN A 43 -16.97 -4.76 19.01
C GLN A 43 -16.34 -3.49 19.61
N GLN A 44 -15.26 -3.66 20.38
CA GLN A 44 -14.48 -2.53 20.93
C GLN A 44 -13.88 -1.71 19.78
N LEU A 45 -14.48 -0.54 19.53
CA LEU A 45 -14.12 0.33 18.43
C LEU A 45 -12.77 1.00 18.65
N ASP A 46 -12.46 1.40 19.88
CA ASP A 46 -11.26 2.17 20.21
C ASP A 46 -9.97 1.41 19.85
N THR A 47 -9.88 0.15 20.29
CA THR A 47 -8.74 -0.71 19.96
C THR A 47 -8.66 -0.99 18.45
N ALA A 48 -9.81 -1.15 17.79
CA ALA A 48 -9.85 -1.42 16.36
C ALA A 48 -9.42 -0.21 15.53
N LEU A 49 -9.87 0.99 15.89
CA LEU A 49 -9.46 2.26 15.27
C LEU A 49 -8.00 2.59 15.55
N TYR A 50 -7.50 2.27 16.74
CA TYR A 50 -6.08 2.40 17.06
C TYR A 50 -5.22 1.51 16.15
N LYS A 51 -5.53 0.20 16.09
CA LYS A 51 -4.81 -0.76 15.23
C LYS A 51 -4.88 -0.34 13.75
N LEU A 52 -6.05 0.09 13.29
CA LEU A 52 -6.26 0.60 11.94
C LEU A 52 -5.34 1.79 11.64
N SER A 53 -5.36 2.79 12.51
CA SER A 53 -4.59 4.04 12.34
C SER A 53 -3.09 3.78 12.35
N VAL A 54 -2.59 2.93 13.26
CA VAL A 54 -1.17 2.55 13.30
C VAL A 54 -0.76 1.85 12.00
N LYS A 55 -1.54 0.86 11.55
CA LYS A 55 -1.20 0.10 10.33
C LYS A 55 -1.25 0.98 9.08
N ALA A 56 -2.25 1.86 8.97
CA ALA A 56 -2.33 2.85 7.91
C ALA A 56 -1.12 3.79 7.90
N SER A 57 -0.74 4.31 9.06
CA SER A 57 0.39 5.22 9.22
C SER A 57 1.71 4.60 8.76
N LYS A 58 1.95 3.32 9.12
CA LYS A 58 3.13 2.57 8.66
C LYS A 58 3.18 2.44 7.13
N ILE A 59 2.05 2.08 6.52
CA ILE A 59 1.93 1.96 5.06
C ILE A 59 2.20 3.31 4.38
N MET A 60 1.65 4.40 4.92
CA MET A 60 1.87 5.75 4.38
C MET A 60 3.33 6.21 4.49
N GLN A 61 4.07 5.70 5.48
CA GLN A 61 5.51 5.98 5.68
C GLN A 61 6.42 5.01 4.92
N GLY A 62 5.86 4.02 4.22
CA GLY A 62 6.63 3.02 3.49
C GLY A 62 7.33 1.99 4.39
N GLU A 63 6.88 1.81 5.64
CA GLU A 63 7.41 0.76 6.50
C GLU A 63 7.01 -0.63 5.98
N PRO A 64 7.92 -1.62 6.00
CA PRO A 64 7.60 -2.98 5.62
C PRO A 64 6.61 -3.57 6.63
N ASP A 65 5.40 -3.80 6.17
CA ASP A 65 4.40 -4.54 6.93
C ASP A 65 4.65 -6.03 6.67
N ASN A 66 5.18 -6.75 7.67
CA ASN A 66 5.60 -8.16 7.55
C ASN A 66 4.43 -9.11 7.22
N ASP A 67 3.18 -8.61 7.32
CA ASP A 67 1.94 -9.31 6.92
C ASP A 67 1.55 -9.08 5.45
N LEU A 68 2.31 -8.26 4.70
CA LEU A 68 2.00 -7.89 3.32
C LEU A 68 3.06 -8.49 2.37
N PRO A 69 2.66 -9.19 1.29
CA PRO A 69 3.64 -9.67 0.31
C PRO A 69 4.36 -8.46 -0.30
N GLY A 70 5.69 -8.45 -0.16
CA GLY A 70 6.58 -7.31 -0.44
C GLY A 70 6.38 -6.68 -1.81
N LEU A 71 5.66 -5.55 -1.83
CA LEU A 71 5.41 -4.75 -3.04
C LEU A 71 5.95 -3.31 -2.90
N LEU A 72 6.99 -3.12 -2.08
CA LEU A 72 7.75 -1.89 -2.01
C LEU A 72 9.25 -2.21 -2.04
N GLN A 73 9.76 -2.48 -3.24
CA GLN A 73 11.18 -2.33 -3.53
C GLN A 73 11.31 -1.51 -4.82
N GLY A 74 11.10 -0.21 -4.69
CA GLY A 74 11.50 0.78 -5.68
C GLY A 74 12.73 1.51 -5.18
N ASN A 75 13.90 0.87 -5.28
CA ASN A 75 15.17 1.55 -5.04
C ASN A 75 15.42 2.49 -6.24
N GLY A 76 15.27 3.78 -6.01
CA GLY A 76 15.73 4.81 -6.94
C GLY A 76 17.22 5.06 -6.72
N GLU A 77 18.07 4.34 -7.45
CA GLU A 77 19.44 4.73 -7.78
C GLU A 77 19.94 3.91 -8.98
N ASP A 78 20.69 4.59 -9.85
CA ASP A 78 21.06 4.24 -11.22
C ASP A 78 21.65 2.84 -11.46
N ALA A 79 21.33 2.23 -12.61
CA ALA A 79 22.33 1.65 -13.52
C ALA A 79 21.73 1.24 -14.88
N LEU A 80 22.00 2.06 -15.89
CA LEU A 80 22.14 1.60 -17.28
C LEU A 80 23.21 0.49 -17.35
N ALA A 81 22.86 -0.70 -17.83
CA ALA A 81 23.65 -1.55 -18.74
C ALA A 81 23.12 -2.99 -18.74
N GLY A 82 22.77 -3.51 -19.92
CA GLY A 82 22.50 -4.95 -20.04
C GLY A 82 21.65 -5.34 -21.25
N VAL A 83 22.04 -4.92 -22.46
CA VAL A 83 21.56 -5.57 -23.68
C VAL A 83 22.20 -6.95 -23.75
N ALA A 84 21.41 -8.01 -23.59
CA ALA A 84 21.68 -9.36 -24.05
C ALA A 84 20.32 -9.96 -24.43
N GLY A 85 20.02 -10.24 -25.69
CA GLY A 85 20.81 -11.07 -26.60
C GLY A 85 20.20 -12.46 -26.57
N GLY A 86 19.21 -12.71 -27.43
CA GLY A 86 18.52 -13.99 -27.56
C GLY A 86 17.89 -14.10 -28.93
N GLN A 87 18.73 -14.27 -29.95
CA GLN A 87 18.34 -14.76 -31.28
C GLN A 87 18.39 -16.29 -31.26
N ASN A 88 17.40 -16.89 -31.92
CA ASN A 88 17.35 -18.29 -32.35
C ASN A 88 18.55 -18.67 -33.23
#